data_AF-A0A965EQI2-F1
#
_entry.id   AF-A0A965EQI2-F1
#
_cell.length_a   1.000
_cell.length_b   1.000
_cell.length_c   1.000
_cell.angle_alpha   90.00
_cell.angle_beta   90.00
_cell.angle_gamma   90.00
#
_symmetry.space_group_name_H-M   'P 1'
#
loop_
_entity.id
_entity.type
_entity.pdbx_description
1 polymer ?
#
loop_
_entity_poly.entity_id
_entity_poly.type
_entity_poly.pdbx_seq_one_letter_code
_entity_poly.pdbx_strand_id
1 'polypeptide(L)'
;MAAKSNRPSKSSRSPKSNRRDELTVIRRDLPDGPSWEFVQPRCGQQRLDDIAEVEAMIEAGEAEIAAEELVWLLTECPDFLEAHLHLGLLALEADDPRLARGHFGRAFELCTRALKAAGNPRPVPYRLAGNRAFHEVAKGLVHCLLDTGRHTMAREVSQQIAQLDPTDPLGVGRLIGGS
;
A
#
# COMPACT_ATOMS: atom_id res chain seq x y z
N MET A 1 39.02 -16.40 -3.91
CA MET A 1 38.94 -15.05 -4.49
C MET A 1 37.62 -14.45 -4.04
N ALA A 2 37.62 -13.54 -3.09
CA ALA A 2 36.41 -12.95 -2.51
C ALA A 2 36.12 -11.62 -3.20
N ALA A 3 34.95 -11.50 -3.82
CA ALA A 3 34.46 -10.24 -4.40
C ALA A 3 34.11 -9.27 -3.27
N LYS A 4 34.77 -8.11 -3.26
CA LYS A 4 34.46 -7.02 -2.33
C LYS A 4 33.19 -6.32 -2.81
N SER A 5 32.10 -6.50 -2.07
CA SER A 5 30.87 -5.72 -2.24
C SER A 5 31.15 -4.27 -1.85
N ASN A 6 31.06 -3.37 -2.83
CA ASN A 6 31.39 -1.95 -2.69
C ASN A 6 30.07 -1.17 -2.50
N ARG A 7 29.47 -1.25 -1.31
CA ARG A 7 28.30 -0.42 -0.96
C ARG A 7 28.78 0.99 -0.61
N PRO A 8 28.36 2.05 -1.31
CA PRO A 8 28.76 3.41 -0.99
C PRO A 8 28.10 3.85 0.32
N SER A 9 28.90 4.35 1.28
CA SER A 9 28.37 4.98 2.49
C SER A 9 27.77 6.34 2.12
N LYS A 10 26.45 6.50 2.34
CA LYS A 10 25.76 7.77 2.13
C LYS A 10 25.33 8.37 3.46
N SER A 11 25.72 9.64 3.59
CA SER A 11 25.57 10.53 4.74
C SER A 11 24.13 10.60 5.27
N SER A 12 23.98 10.38 6.58
CA SER A 12 22.73 10.52 7.32
C SER A 12 22.34 11.99 7.51
N ARG A 13 21.49 12.51 6.62
CA ARG A 13 20.65 13.67 6.91
C ARG A 13 19.21 13.33 6.54
N SER A 14 18.39 13.07 7.54
CA SER A 14 16.96 12.84 7.38
C SER A 14 16.33 14.04 6.63
N PRO A 15 15.69 13.83 5.47
CA PRO A 15 15.05 14.92 4.74
C PRO A 15 13.85 15.43 5.55
N LYS A 16 13.75 16.76 5.73
CA LYS A 16 12.50 17.38 6.19
C LYS A 16 11.45 17.16 5.10
N SER A 17 10.38 16.41 5.40
CA SER A 17 9.34 16.12 4.40
C SER A 17 8.71 17.43 3.92
N ASN A 18 8.90 17.73 2.65
CA ASN A 18 8.23 18.86 2.01
C ASN A 18 6.77 18.42 1.79
N ARG A 19 5.78 19.19 2.29
CA ARG A 19 4.33 18.90 2.12
C ARG A 19 3.89 18.66 0.67
N ARG A 20 4.74 18.98 -0.31
CA ARG A 20 4.53 18.72 -1.75
C ARG A 20 4.85 17.29 -2.18
N ASP A 21 5.30 16.43 -1.27
CA ASP A 21 5.72 15.06 -1.56
C ASP A 21 4.91 14.04 -0.74
N GLU A 22 3.59 14.28 -0.66
CA GLU A 22 2.63 13.39 0.00
C GLU A 22 1.79 12.66 -1.06
N LEU A 23 1.19 11.53 -0.67
CA LEU A 23 0.20 10.83 -1.49
C LEU A 23 -0.99 11.77 -1.75
N THR A 24 -1.42 11.85 -3.01
CA THR A 24 -2.54 12.72 -3.42
C THR A 24 -3.57 11.94 -4.22
N VAL A 25 -4.68 12.61 -4.55
CA VAL A 25 -5.75 12.06 -5.39
C VAL A 25 -6.06 13.06 -6.50
N ILE A 26 -6.19 12.59 -7.74
CA ILE A 26 -6.46 13.43 -8.92
C ILE A 26 -7.71 12.97 -9.67
N ARG A 27 -8.33 13.91 -10.40
CA ARG A 27 -9.52 13.64 -11.20
C ARG A 27 -9.14 12.90 -12.47
N ARG A 28 -9.91 11.87 -12.80
CA ARG A 28 -9.90 11.19 -14.10
C ARG A 28 -11.29 11.28 -14.69
N ASP A 29 -11.41 11.82 -15.90
CA ASP A 29 -12.67 11.81 -16.63
C ASP A 29 -12.73 10.53 -17.47
N LEU A 30 -13.61 9.61 -17.09
CA LEU A 30 -13.82 8.33 -17.74
C LEU A 30 -15.14 8.34 -18.52
N PRO A 31 -15.39 7.40 -19.45
CA PRO A 31 -16.63 7.38 -20.24
C PRO A 31 -17.92 7.29 -19.41
N ASP A 32 -17.85 6.71 -18.21
CA ASP A 32 -18.92 6.55 -17.23
C ASP A 32 -19.02 7.68 -16.21
N GLY A 33 -18.15 8.70 -16.31
CA GLY A 33 -18.14 9.88 -15.45
C GLY A 33 -16.80 10.15 -14.76
N PRO A 34 -16.73 11.19 -13.92
CA PRO A 34 -15.52 11.49 -13.18
C PRO A 34 -15.24 10.42 -12.12
N SER A 35 -13.99 9.99 -12.04
CA SER A 35 -13.45 9.11 -11.03
C SER A 35 -12.18 9.71 -10.44
N TRP A 36 -11.71 9.13 -9.35
CA TRP A 36 -10.55 9.64 -8.61
C TRP A 36 -9.48 8.57 -8.51
N GLU A 37 -8.23 8.97 -8.71
CA GLU A 37 -7.08 8.09 -8.73
C GLU A 37 -6.00 8.58 -7.76
N PHE A 38 -5.43 7.68 -6.96
CA PHE A 38 -4.25 8.01 -6.15
C PHE A 38 -3.02 8.26 -7.02
N VAL A 39 -2.19 9.20 -6.56
CA VAL A 39 -0.89 9.51 -7.15
C VAL A 39 0.14 9.46 -6.05
N GLN A 40 1.10 8.54 -6.19
CA GLN A 40 2.22 8.39 -5.26
C GLN A 40 2.97 9.72 -5.07
N PRO A 41 3.61 9.94 -3.90
CA PRO A 41 4.67 10.93 -3.77
C PRO A 41 5.67 10.84 -4.92
N ARG A 42 6.32 11.95 -5.28
CA ARG A 42 7.37 11.95 -6.31
C ARG A 42 8.48 10.97 -5.93
N CYS A 43 8.84 10.86 -4.64
CA CYS A 43 9.81 9.87 -4.19
C CYS A 43 9.38 8.43 -4.48
N GLY A 44 8.08 8.12 -4.40
CA GLY A 44 7.53 6.80 -4.68
C GLY A 44 7.43 6.52 -6.17
N GLN A 45 7.00 7.52 -6.96
CA GLN A 45 6.96 7.40 -8.44
C GLN A 45 8.33 7.05 -9.03
N GLN A 46 9.40 7.63 -8.48
CA GLN A 46 10.78 7.36 -8.90
C GLN A 46 11.28 5.96 -8.53
N ARG A 47 10.53 5.23 -7.71
CA ARG A 47 10.88 3.91 -7.15
C ARG A 47 9.93 2.80 -7.57
N LEU A 48 9.01 3.07 -8.50
CA LEU A 48 8.10 2.05 -9.02
C LEU A 48 8.85 0.94 -9.76
N ASP A 49 9.98 1.26 -10.41
CA ASP A 49 10.82 0.25 -11.04
C ASP A 49 11.51 -0.65 -10.00
N ASP A 50 11.87 -0.12 -8.82
CA ASP A 50 12.44 -0.91 -7.72
C ASP A 50 11.43 -1.96 -7.20
N ILE A 51 10.12 -1.70 -7.33
CA ILE A 51 9.08 -2.69 -6.97
C ILE A 51 9.13 -3.90 -7.89
N ALA A 52 9.40 -3.73 -9.20
CA ALA A 52 9.54 -4.86 -10.11
C ALA A 52 10.76 -5.74 -9.76
N GLU A 53 11.85 -5.13 -9.26
CA GLU A 53 12.99 -5.88 -8.73
C GLU A 53 12.62 -6.66 -7.46
N VAL A 54 11.88 -6.03 -6.53
CA VAL A 54 11.34 -6.70 -5.34
C VAL A 54 10.45 -7.87 -5.71
N GLU A 55 9.53 -7.70 -6.67
CA GLU A 55 8.65 -8.77 -7.14
C GLU A 55 9.45 -9.94 -7.70
N ALA A 56 10.52 -9.68 -8.47
CA ALA A 56 11.42 -10.72 -8.97
C ALA A 56 12.16 -11.46 -7.85
N MET A 57 12.58 -10.76 -6.79
CA MET A 57 13.18 -11.39 -5.59
C MET A 57 12.17 -12.32 -4.90
N ILE A 58 10.92 -11.88 -4.74
CA ILE A 58 9.85 -12.68 -4.14
C ILE A 58 9.59 -13.94 -4.98
N GLU A 59 9.47 -13.80 -6.30
CA GLU A 59 9.29 -14.93 -7.21
C GLU A 59 10.47 -15.92 -7.17
N ALA A 60 11.68 -15.43 -6.91
CA ALA A 60 12.88 -16.26 -6.72
C ALA A 60 12.97 -16.93 -5.34
N GLY A 61 12.02 -16.67 -4.43
CA GLY A 61 12.03 -17.17 -3.05
C GLY A 61 12.98 -16.41 -2.12
N GLU A 62 13.43 -15.23 -2.52
CA GLU A 62 14.36 -14.36 -1.78
C GLU A 62 13.60 -13.37 -0.87
N ALA A 63 12.60 -13.85 -0.13
CA ALA A 63 11.69 -13.03 0.67
C ALA A 63 12.38 -12.14 1.70
N GLU A 64 13.46 -12.62 2.33
CA GLU A 64 14.23 -11.82 3.30
C GLU A 64 14.93 -10.63 2.64
N ILE A 65 15.51 -10.84 1.45
CA ILE A 65 16.20 -9.78 0.69
C ILE A 65 15.16 -8.77 0.18
N ALA A 66 14.03 -9.25 -0.34
CA ALA A 66 12.92 -8.40 -0.75
C ALA A 66 12.43 -7.51 0.41
N ALA A 67 12.31 -8.06 1.63
CA ALA A 67 11.93 -7.30 2.81
C ALA A 67 12.98 -6.23 3.18
N GLU A 68 14.27 -6.54 3.12
CA GLU A 68 15.34 -5.56 3.35
C GLU A 68 15.29 -4.41 2.35
N GLU A 69 15.08 -4.71 1.07
CA GLU A 69 14.96 -3.71 0.01
C GLU A 69 13.74 -2.83 0.22
N LEU A 70 12.58 -3.41 0.54
CA LEU A 70 11.37 -2.66 0.86
C LEU A 70 11.54 -1.73 2.07
N VAL A 71 12.22 -2.20 3.12
CA VAL A 71 12.55 -1.36 4.28
C VAL A 71 13.45 -0.20 3.85
N TRP A 72 14.46 -0.46 3.00
CA TRP A 72 15.30 0.60 2.45
C TRP A 72 14.50 1.62 1.64
N LEU A 73 13.57 1.18 0.77
CA LEU A 73 12.68 2.07 0.02
C LEU A 73 11.86 2.97 0.95
N LEU A 74 11.36 2.42 2.06
CA LEU A 74 10.62 3.19 3.08
C LEU A 74 11.50 4.15 3.88
N THR A 75 12.81 3.92 3.99
CA THR A 75 13.70 4.93 4.59
C THR A 75 13.80 6.19 3.74
N GLU A 76 13.72 6.03 2.42
CA GLU A 76 13.81 7.12 1.47
C GLU A 76 12.44 7.75 1.14
N CYS A 77 11.37 6.96 1.18
CA CYS A 77 10.02 7.39 0.91
C CYS A 77 9.04 6.72 1.89
N PRO A 78 8.87 7.25 3.12
CA PRO A 78 8.05 6.64 4.17
C PRO A 78 6.56 6.46 3.81
N ASP A 79 6.07 7.26 2.87
CA ASP A 79 4.69 7.25 2.41
C ASP A 79 4.52 6.49 1.07
N PHE A 80 5.49 5.65 0.69
CA PHE A 80 5.42 4.83 -0.53
C PHE A 80 4.45 3.66 -0.34
N LEU A 81 3.31 3.70 -1.02
CA LEU A 81 2.19 2.79 -0.79
C LEU A 81 2.53 1.34 -1.15
N GLU A 82 3.16 1.14 -2.30
CA GLU A 82 3.51 -0.17 -2.85
C GLU A 82 4.47 -0.90 -1.90
N ALA A 83 5.45 -0.19 -1.34
CA ALA A 83 6.38 -0.79 -0.39
C ALA A 83 5.68 -1.30 0.89
N HIS A 84 4.71 -0.54 1.43
CA HIS A 84 3.90 -1.01 2.55
C HIS A 84 2.99 -2.20 2.16
N LEU A 85 2.44 -2.21 0.95
CA LEU A 85 1.66 -3.36 0.45
C LEU A 85 2.52 -4.63 0.44
N HIS A 86 3.69 -4.61 -0.19
CA HIS A 86 4.54 -5.80 -0.30
C HIS A 86 5.07 -6.27 1.07
N LEU A 87 5.45 -5.37 1.97
CA LEU A 87 5.83 -5.76 3.35
C LEU A 87 4.66 -6.40 4.10
N GLY A 88 3.44 -5.92 3.90
CA GLY A 88 2.25 -6.54 4.47
C GLY A 88 2.00 -7.95 3.93
N LEU A 89 2.20 -8.16 2.63
CA LEU A 89 2.06 -9.47 1.99
C LEU A 89 3.14 -10.46 2.47
N LEU A 90 4.41 -10.04 2.52
CA LEU A 90 5.50 -10.86 3.04
C LEU A 90 5.28 -11.25 4.51
N ALA A 91 4.77 -10.32 5.33
CA ALA A 91 4.44 -10.61 6.71
C ALA A 91 3.29 -11.62 6.84
N LEU A 92 2.28 -11.61 5.94
CA LEU A 92 1.25 -12.64 5.90
C LEU A 92 1.81 -14.01 5.49
N GLU A 93 2.70 -14.05 4.49
CA GLU A 93 3.35 -15.29 4.07
C GLU A 93 4.21 -15.89 5.19
N ALA A 94 4.79 -15.05 6.04
CA ALA A 94 5.53 -15.45 7.23
C ALA A 94 4.64 -15.79 8.46
N ASP A 95 3.31 -15.90 8.30
CA ASP A 95 2.35 -16.15 9.37
C ASP A 95 2.42 -15.12 10.52
N ASP A 96 2.73 -13.85 10.19
CA ASP A 96 2.69 -12.72 11.12
C ASP A 96 1.59 -11.71 10.77
N PRO A 97 0.31 -12.03 11.08
CA PRO A 97 -0.82 -11.15 10.83
C PRO A 97 -0.75 -9.86 11.65
N ARG A 98 0.05 -9.80 12.71
CA ARG A 98 0.20 -8.59 13.53
C ARG A 98 1.11 -7.58 12.85
N LEU A 99 2.23 -8.03 12.29
CA LEU A 99 3.14 -7.20 11.51
C LEU A 99 2.47 -6.76 10.19
N ALA A 100 1.81 -7.70 9.50
CA ALA A 100 1.07 -7.40 8.27
C ALA A 100 0.01 -6.29 8.49
N ARG A 101 -0.77 -6.39 9.57
CA ARG A 101 -1.73 -5.35 9.98
C ARG A 101 -1.07 -3.98 10.17
N GLY A 102 0.17 -3.94 10.67
CA GLY A 102 0.93 -2.70 10.84
C GLY A 102 1.19 -2.02 9.50
N HIS A 103 1.71 -2.75 8.52
CA HIS A 103 1.98 -2.23 7.18
C HIS A 103 0.71 -1.86 6.42
N PHE A 104 -0.28 -2.75 6.37
CA PHE A 104 -1.55 -2.43 5.71
C PHE A 104 -2.29 -1.27 6.40
N GLY A 105 -2.26 -1.22 7.73
CA GLY A 105 -2.85 -0.13 8.51
C GLY A 105 -2.21 1.22 8.18
N ARG A 106 -0.87 1.27 8.08
CA ARG A 106 -0.16 2.49 7.69
C ARG A 106 -0.51 2.92 6.27
N ALA A 107 -0.45 2.01 5.30
CA ALA A 107 -0.83 2.29 3.92
C ALA A 107 -2.27 2.81 3.77
N PHE A 108 -3.21 2.20 4.50
CA PHE A 108 -4.61 2.61 4.53
C PHE A 108 -4.78 4.01 5.13
N GLU A 109 -4.07 4.32 6.22
CA GLU A 109 -4.04 5.65 6.83
C GLU A 109 -3.56 6.72 5.84
N LEU A 110 -2.50 6.45 5.06
CA LEU A 110 -2.00 7.37 4.04
C LEU A 110 -3.06 7.69 2.99
N CYS A 111 -3.71 6.66 2.46
CA CYS A 111 -4.75 6.80 1.45
C CYS A 111 -5.97 7.56 1.98
N THR A 112 -6.45 7.21 3.17
CA THR A 112 -7.60 7.90 3.78
C THR A 112 -7.29 9.35 4.15
N ARG A 113 -6.05 9.67 4.54
CA ARG A 113 -5.59 11.05 4.71
C ARG A 113 -5.61 11.83 3.40
N ALA A 114 -5.12 11.23 2.31
CA ALA A 114 -5.13 11.84 0.98
C ALA A 114 -6.56 12.09 0.47
N LEU A 115 -7.47 11.12 0.64
CA LEU A 115 -8.90 11.29 0.32
C LEU A 115 -9.53 12.42 1.11
N LYS A 116 -9.29 12.47 2.43
CA LYS A 116 -9.83 13.53 3.30
C LYS A 116 -9.32 14.91 2.89
N ALA A 117 -8.03 15.03 2.58
CA ALA A 117 -7.43 16.28 2.10
C ALA A 117 -8.05 16.76 0.78
N ALA A 118 -8.46 15.82 -0.09
CA ALA A 118 -9.16 16.08 -1.34
C ALA A 118 -10.69 16.27 -1.19
N GLY A 119 -11.23 16.29 0.03
CA GLY A 119 -12.67 16.46 0.29
C GLY A 119 -13.49 15.17 0.20
N ASN A 120 -12.88 14.01 0.44
CA ASN A 120 -13.48 12.68 0.33
C ASN A 120 -14.14 12.42 -1.04
N PRO A 121 -13.37 12.56 -2.13
CA PRO A 121 -13.90 12.40 -3.47
C PRO A 121 -14.27 10.93 -3.74
N ARG A 122 -15.29 10.72 -4.56
CA ARG A 122 -15.81 9.40 -4.96
C ARG A 122 -16.38 9.45 -6.38
N PRO A 123 -16.36 8.35 -7.15
CA PRO A 123 -15.80 7.03 -6.80
C PRO A 123 -14.27 6.96 -6.91
N VAL A 124 -13.68 5.94 -6.28
CA VAL A 124 -12.24 5.59 -6.35
C VAL A 124 -12.13 4.12 -6.79
N PRO A 125 -12.37 3.83 -8.07
CA PRO A 125 -12.56 2.46 -8.53
C PRO A 125 -11.23 1.71 -8.64
N TYR A 126 -11.22 0.41 -8.30
CA TYR A 126 -10.05 -0.47 -8.36
C TYR A 126 -9.45 -0.58 -9.77
N ARG A 127 -10.27 -0.45 -10.81
CA ARG A 127 -9.84 -0.58 -12.21
C ARG A 127 -8.76 0.43 -12.64
N LEU A 128 -8.63 1.55 -11.93
CA LEU A 128 -7.57 2.53 -12.17
C LEU A 128 -6.28 2.05 -11.50
N ALA A 129 -5.16 2.09 -12.24
CA ALA A 129 -3.90 1.52 -11.79
C ALA A 129 -3.42 2.12 -10.45
N GLY A 130 -3.51 3.44 -10.29
CA GLY A 130 -3.12 4.10 -9.04
C GLY A 130 -3.96 3.69 -7.83
N ASN A 131 -5.14 3.11 -8.03
CA ASN A 131 -6.02 2.69 -6.94
C ASN A 131 -5.80 1.24 -6.50
N ARG A 132 -5.10 0.42 -7.28
CA ARG A 132 -5.01 -1.03 -7.02
C ARG A 132 -4.40 -1.32 -5.65
N ALA A 133 -3.23 -0.72 -5.38
CA ALA A 133 -2.53 -0.93 -4.12
C ALA A 133 -3.38 -0.54 -2.91
N PHE A 134 -4.18 0.53 -2.99
CA PHE A 134 -5.08 0.94 -1.91
C PHE A 134 -6.14 -0.13 -1.60
N HIS A 135 -6.79 -0.67 -2.63
CA HIS A 135 -7.82 -1.71 -2.44
C HIS A 135 -7.22 -3.04 -1.97
N GLU A 136 -6.04 -3.40 -2.45
CA GLU A 136 -5.31 -4.60 -2.02
C GLU A 136 -4.84 -4.49 -0.57
N VAL A 137 -4.30 -3.32 -0.18
CA VAL A 137 -4.01 -2.97 1.21
C VAL A 137 -5.25 -3.10 2.08
N ALA A 138 -6.40 -2.58 1.63
CA ALA A 138 -7.63 -2.64 2.41
C ALA A 138 -8.13 -4.08 2.58
N LYS A 139 -8.02 -4.92 1.54
CA LYS A 139 -8.29 -6.36 1.63
C LYS A 139 -7.38 -7.05 2.64
N GLY A 140 -6.07 -6.82 2.54
CA GLY A 140 -5.08 -7.36 3.48
C GLY A 140 -5.35 -6.91 4.91
N LEU A 141 -5.70 -5.62 5.10
CA LEU A 141 -6.07 -5.07 6.40
C LEU A 141 -7.31 -5.75 6.97
N VAL A 142 -8.38 -5.91 6.19
CA VAL A 142 -9.60 -6.61 6.62
C VAL A 142 -9.27 -8.03 7.04
N HIS A 143 -8.49 -8.76 6.25
CA HIS A 143 -8.04 -10.11 6.60
C HIS A 143 -7.31 -10.14 7.95
N CYS A 144 -6.28 -9.30 8.14
CA CYS A 144 -5.53 -9.26 9.39
C CYS A 144 -6.38 -8.82 10.59
N LEU A 145 -7.34 -7.92 10.38
CA LEU A 145 -8.25 -7.48 11.44
C LEU A 145 -9.19 -8.62 11.86
N LEU A 146 -9.71 -9.42 10.93
CA LEU A 146 -10.51 -10.60 11.25
C LEU A 146 -9.69 -11.64 12.00
N ASP A 147 -8.50 -11.96 11.49
CA ASP A 147 -7.62 -12.96 12.07
C ASP A 147 -7.17 -12.59 13.50
N THR A 148 -6.98 -11.29 13.76
CA THR A 148 -6.65 -10.78 15.10
C THR A 148 -7.87 -10.42 15.97
N GLY A 149 -9.08 -10.85 15.59
CA GLY A 149 -10.32 -10.71 16.38
C GLY A 149 -10.94 -9.31 16.43
N ARG A 150 -10.52 -8.41 15.53
CA ARG A 150 -10.93 -6.99 15.47
C ARG A 150 -12.08 -6.76 14.49
N HIS A 151 -13.14 -7.58 14.62
CA HIS A 151 -14.24 -7.64 13.65
C HIS A 151 -14.92 -6.28 13.40
N THR A 152 -15.11 -5.44 14.43
CA THR A 152 -15.74 -4.12 14.24
C THR A 152 -14.94 -3.24 13.29
N MET A 153 -13.62 -3.16 13.48
CA MET A 153 -12.74 -2.40 12.58
C MET A 153 -12.71 -3.01 11.18
N ALA A 154 -12.73 -4.35 11.06
CA ALA A 154 -12.79 -5.01 9.77
C ALA A 154 -14.05 -4.62 8.99
N ARG A 155 -15.21 -4.56 9.66
CA ARG A 155 -16.48 -4.09 9.07
C ARG A 155 -16.39 -2.64 8.61
N GLU A 156 -15.81 -1.76 9.41
CA GLU A 156 -15.64 -0.34 9.07
C GLU A 156 -14.80 -0.15 7.80
N VAL A 157 -13.65 -0.82 7.71
CA VAL A 157 -12.78 -0.78 6.52
C VAL A 157 -13.52 -1.33 5.29
N SER A 158 -14.19 -2.47 5.43
CA SER A 158 -14.96 -3.10 4.34
C SER A 158 -16.08 -2.19 3.83
N GLN A 159 -16.85 -1.57 4.73
CA GLN A 159 -17.89 -0.60 4.39
C GLN A 159 -17.33 0.63 3.69
N GLN A 160 -16.17 1.14 4.13
CA GLN A 160 -15.52 2.27 3.50
C GLN A 160 -15.10 1.94 2.06
N ILE A 161 -14.52 0.76 1.82
CA ILE A 161 -14.16 0.32 0.47
C ILE A 161 -15.38 0.17 -0.43
N ALA A 162 -16.47 -0.42 0.05
CA ALA A 162 -17.70 -0.57 -0.71
C ALA A 162 -18.33 0.77 -1.14
N GLN A 163 -18.13 1.84 -0.35
CA GLN A 163 -18.57 3.20 -0.72
C GLN A 163 -17.69 3.84 -1.80
N LEU A 164 -16.43 3.43 -1.91
CA LEU A 164 -15.47 3.95 -2.88
C LEU A 164 -15.53 3.20 -4.22
N ASP A 165 -15.74 1.88 -4.17
CA ASP A 165 -15.97 1.02 -5.33
C ASP A 165 -17.05 -0.03 -5.01
N PRO A 166 -18.32 0.24 -5.38
CA PRO A 166 -19.42 -0.71 -5.15
C PRO A 166 -19.32 -2.02 -5.92
N THR A 167 -18.42 -2.14 -6.91
CA THR A 167 -18.25 -3.37 -7.69
C THR A 167 -17.51 -4.46 -6.92
N ASP A 168 -16.83 -4.09 -5.82
CA ASP A 168 -16.06 -4.97 -4.93
C ASP A 168 -15.26 -6.08 -5.67
N PRO A 169 -14.36 -5.70 -6.61
CA PRO A 169 -13.71 -6.68 -7.49
C PRO A 169 -12.79 -7.63 -6.71
N LEU A 170 -12.31 -7.21 -5.53
CA LEU A 170 -11.47 -8.02 -4.66
C LEU A 170 -12.25 -8.86 -3.64
N GLY A 171 -13.57 -8.68 -3.54
CA GLY A 171 -14.44 -9.42 -2.63
C GLY A 171 -14.25 -9.06 -1.15
N VAL A 172 -13.85 -7.83 -0.84
CA VAL A 172 -13.62 -7.33 0.53
C VAL A 172 -14.89 -7.42 1.39
N GLY A 173 -16.06 -7.21 0.80
CA GLY A 173 -17.35 -7.37 1.49
C GLY A 173 -17.61 -8.80 1.93
N ARG A 174 -17.19 -9.78 1.13
CA ARG A 174 -17.40 -11.21 1.41
C ARG A 174 -16.57 -11.74 2.58
N LEU A 175 -15.42 -11.12 2.87
CA LEU A 175 -14.56 -11.50 4.00
C LEU A 175 -15.28 -11.34 5.35
N ILE A 176 -16.16 -10.35 5.46
CA ILE A 176 -16.93 -10.07 6.69
C ILE A 176 -18.09 -11.05 6.91
N GLY A 177 -18.64 -11.61 5.82
CA GLY A 177 -19.83 -12.46 5.87
C GLY A 177 -19.56 -13.94 6.17
N GLY A 178 -18.29 -14.34 6.25
CA GLY A 178 -17.87 -15.74 6.45
C GLY A 178 -17.23 -16.05 7.81
N SER A 179 -17.29 -15.12 8.78
CA SER A 179 -16.74 -15.29 10.14
C SER A 179 -17.82 -15.62 11.17
#